data_AF-A0A0T9RHK1-F1
#
_entry.id   AF-A0A0T9RHK1-F1
#
_cell.length_a   1.000
_cell.length_b   1.000
_cell.length_c   1.000
_cell.angle_alpha   90.00
_cell.angle_beta   90.00
_cell.angle_gamma   90.00
#
_symmetry.space_group_name_H-M   'P 1'
#
loop_
_entity.id
_entity.type
_entity.pdbx_description
1 polymer ?
#
loop_
_entity_poly.entity_id
_entity_poly.type
_entity_poly.pdbx_seq_one_letter_code
_entity_poly.pdbx_strand_id
1 'polypeptide(L)'
;MAEEFYRLPLVASIPDQDLLVNIISITCNVRVFYTTGSLSWWLELSSADNSVTLSQIALRPDVMHFIEGKISGYTGSASIGMCTNRPGGIYSSIDAFAGDFYLYFSDVITVD
;
A
#
# COMPACT_ATOMS: atom_id res chain seq x y z
N MET A 1 9.60 11.19 -18.48
CA MET A 1 8.79 10.40 -17.54
C MET A 1 9.36 10.62 -16.15
N ALA A 2 8.53 11.04 -15.20
CA ALA A 2 8.94 11.24 -13.81
C ALA A 2 8.27 10.16 -12.96
N GLU A 3 8.99 9.66 -11.95
CA GLU A 3 8.41 8.76 -10.94
C GLU A 3 7.88 9.59 -9.77
N GLU A 4 6.60 9.43 -9.44
CA GLU A 4 6.02 9.99 -8.23
C GLU A 4 5.93 8.91 -7.16
N PHE A 5 6.33 9.27 -5.93
CA PHE A 5 6.24 8.40 -4.76
C PHE A 5 5.22 8.95 -3.77
N TYR A 6 4.21 8.15 -3.45
CA TYR A 6 3.17 8.49 -2.48
C TYR A 6 3.27 7.54 -1.28
N ARG A 7 3.68 8.08 -0.13
CA ARG A 7 3.69 7.34 1.14
C ARG A 7 2.29 7.32 1.73
N LEU A 8 1.81 6.13 2.13
CA LEU A 8 0.53 6.02 2.82
C LEU A 8 0.61 6.60 4.25
N PRO A 9 -0.41 7.39 4.67
CA PRO A 9 -0.42 8.07 5.96
C PRO A 9 -0.88 7.14 7.10
N LEU A 10 -0.15 6.04 7.30
CA LEU A 10 -0.47 5.04 8.33
C LEU A 10 -0.12 5.57 9.73
N VAL A 11 -1.01 5.30 10.69
CA VAL A 11 -0.85 5.68 12.09
C VAL A 11 -0.14 4.56 12.85
N ALA A 12 1.07 4.83 13.33
CA ALA A 12 1.75 3.91 14.26
C ALA A 12 0.84 3.69 15.49
N SER A 13 0.63 2.43 15.87
CA SER A 13 -0.25 1.95 16.96
C SER A 13 -1.74 1.65 16.66
N ILE A 14 -2.25 1.78 15.43
CA ILE A 14 -3.58 1.25 15.06
C ILE A 14 -3.44 -0.05 14.23
N PRO A 15 -3.69 -1.25 14.78
CA PRO A 15 -3.29 -2.54 14.18
C PRO A 15 -3.97 -2.90 12.85
N ASP A 16 -5.21 -2.46 12.66
CA ASP A 16 -5.94 -2.58 11.40
C ASP A 16 -6.45 -1.19 11.04
N GLN A 17 -6.10 -0.71 9.86
CA GLN A 17 -6.44 0.65 9.43
C GLN A 17 -7.14 0.62 8.08
N ASP A 18 -8.26 1.33 8.02
CA ASP A 18 -8.98 1.67 6.80
C ASP A 18 -8.82 3.16 6.54
N LEU A 19 -8.29 3.50 5.38
CA LEU A 19 -7.99 4.87 4.96
C LEU A 19 -8.69 5.15 3.65
N LEU A 20 -9.30 6.32 3.50
CA LEU A 20 -9.66 6.83 2.18
C LEU A 20 -8.48 7.63 1.62
N VAL A 21 -7.93 7.20 0.50
CA VAL A 21 -6.77 7.85 -0.12
C VAL A 21 -7.01 8.12 -1.60
N ASN A 22 -6.42 9.20 -2.09
CA ASN A 22 -6.30 9.44 -3.52
C ASN A 22 -4.97 8.86 -3.98
N ILE A 23 -5.05 7.78 -4.75
CA ILE A 23 -3.91 7.12 -5.38
C ILE A 23 -3.97 7.48 -6.84
N ILE A 24 -3.06 8.35 -7.30
CA ILE A 24 -2.84 8.62 -8.73
C ILE A 24 -4.17 8.90 -9.47
N SER A 25 -4.88 9.94 -9.01
CA SER A 25 -6.18 10.37 -9.54
C SER A 25 -7.38 9.43 -9.29
N ILE A 26 -7.22 8.33 -8.54
CA ILE A 26 -8.32 7.45 -8.13
C ILE A 26 -8.50 7.53 -6.62
N THR A 27 -9.72 7.86 -6.19
CA THR A 27 -10.11 7.71 -4.79
C THR A 27 -10.46 6.25 -4.52
N CYS A 28 -9.75 5.62 -3.60
CA CYS A 28 -10.00 4.26 -3.16
C CYS A 28 -9.88 4.15 -1.64
N ASN A 29 -10.51 3.13 -1.08
CA ASN A 29 -10.24 2.75 0.29
C ASN A 29 -9.07 1.77 0.32
N VAL A 30 -8.15 2.01 1.25
CA VAL A 30 -7.01 1.15 1.54
C VAL A 30 -7.20 0.58 2.93
N ARG A 31 -7.24 -0.75 3.02
CA ARG A 31 -7.12 -1.46 4.28
C ARG A 31 -5.74 -2.07 4.43
N VAL A 32 -5.08 -1.80 5.56
CA VAL A 32 -3.83 -2.47 5.95
C VAL A 32 -4.07 -3.24 7.23
N PHE A 33 -3.79 -4.54 7.21
CA PHE A 33 -4.04 -5.43 8.34
C PHE A 33 -3.01 -6.55 8.44
N TYR A 34 -2.80 -7.06 9.66
CA TYR A 34 -1.89 -8.16 9.93
C TYR A 34 -2.63 -9.46 10.20
N THR A 35 -2.30 -10.51 9.44
CA THR A 35 -2.90 -11.83 9.64
C THR A 35 -1.98 -12.70 10.51
N THR A 36 -2.38 -12.97 11.75
CA THR A 36 -1.58 -13.76 12.70
C THR A 36 -1.37 -15.21 12.26
N GLY A 37 -2.34 -15.80 11.55
CA GLY A 37 -2.22 -17.18 11.05
C GLY A 37 -1.14 -17.36 9.98
N SER A 38 -0.91 -16.35 9.13
CA SER A 38 0.12 -16.39 8.09
C SER A 38 1.34 -15.52 8.40
N LEU A 39 1.33 -14.85 9.56
CA LEU A 39 2.32 -13.88 9.99
C LEU A 39 2.69 -12.86 8.89
N SER A 40 1.68 -12.40 8.16
CA SER A 40 1.86 -11.56 6.97
C SER A 40 0.97 -10.32 7.03
N TRP A 41 1.54 -9.21 6.55
CA TRP A 41 0.82 -7.98 6.29
C TRP A 41 0.08 -8.07 4.95
N TRP A 42 -1.14 -7.56 4.94
CA TRP A 42 -1.97 -7.50 3.76
C TRP A 42 -2.42 -6.08 3.52
N LEU A 43 -2.51 -5.75 2.23
CA LEU A 43 -3.17 -4.57 1.73
C LEU A 43 -4.38 -4.99 0.92
N GLU A 44 -5.52 -4.41 1.24
CA GLU A 44 -6.72 -4.49 0.41
C GLU A 44 -7.02 -3.12 -0.17
N LEU A 45 -7.35 -3.10 -1.46
CA LEU A 45 -7.84 -1.93 -2.16
C LEU A 45 -9.30 -2.18 -2.51
N SER A 46 -10.16 -1.25 -2.17
CA SER A 46 -11.58 -1.28 -2.49
C SER A 46 -12.04 0.04 -3.09
N SER A 47 -13.23 0.03 -3.70
CA SER A 47 -13.91 1.26 -4.08
C SER A 47 -14.03 2.22 -2.89
N ALA A 48 -14.14 3.52 -3.16
CA ALA A 48 -14.22 4.55 -2.12
C ALA A 48 -15.33 4.32 -1.07
N ASP A 49 -16.38 3.60 -1.44
CA ASP A 49 -17.52 3.23 -0.59
C ASP A 49 -17.44 1.80 -0.02
N ASN A 50 -16.31 1.10 -0.20
CA ASN A 50 -16.08 -0.29 0.20
C ASN A 50 -17.04 -1.34 -0.43
N SER A 51 -17.75 -0.99 -1.50
CA SER A 51 -18.68 -1.92 -2.16
C SER A 51 -17.99 -3.03 -2.96
N VAL A 52 -16.78 -2.79 -3.46
CA VAL A 52 -16.03 -3.74 -4.30
C VAL A 52 -14.57 -3.81 -3.88
N THR A 53 -14.07 -5.01 -3.57
CA THR A 53 -12.63 -5.26 -3.45
C THR A 53 -12.01 -5.26 -4.85
N LEU A 54 -11.13 -4.30 -5.11
CA LEU A 54 -10.39 -4.12 -6.36
C LEU A 54 -9.16 -5.03 -6.37
N SER A 55 -8.41 -5.07 -5.26
CA SER A 55 -7.21 -5.89 -5.15
C SER A 55 -6.91 -6.30 -3.72
N GLN A 56 -6.24 -7.43 -3.54
CA GLN A 56 -5.69 -7.85 -2.26
C GLN A 56 -4.26 -8.37 -2.47
N ILE A 57 -3.31 -7.81 -1.72
CA ILE A 57 -1.87 -7.98 -1.95
C ILE A 57 -1.21 -8.33 -0.61
N ALA A 58 -0.49 -9.45 -0.57
CA ALA A 58 0.40 -9.76 0.53
C ALA A 58 1.62 -8.82 0.44
N LEU A 59 1.81 -7.99 1.46
CA LEU A 59 2.94 -7.07 1.51
C LEU A 59 4.19 -7.82 1.94
N ARG A 60 5.28 -7.60 1.20
CA ARG A 60 6.60 -8.13 1.55
C ARG A 60 7.65 -7.02 1.63
N PRO A 61 8.61 -7.17 2.55
CA PRO A 61 9.75 -6.27 2.68
C PRO A 61 10.51 -6.14 1.37
N ASP A 62 10.80 -4.91 0.96
CA ASP A 62 11.65 -4.56 -0.18
C ASP A 62 11.17 -5.18 -1.51
N VAL A 63 9.91 -5.60 -1.57
CA VAL A 63 9.26 -6.13 -2.77
C VAL A 63 8.21 -5.15 -3.24
N MET A 64 8.36 -4.73 -4.50
CA MET A 64 7.37 -3.96 -5.23
C MET A 64 6.42 -4.88 -5.98
N HIS A 65 5.12 -4.66 -5.79
CA HIS A 65 4.06 -5.35 -6.50
C HIS A 65 3.43 -4.41 -7.53
N PHE A 66 3.51 -4.78 -8.80
CA PHE A 66 2.81 -4.05 -9.87
C PHE A 66 1.29 -4.19 -9.73
N ILE A 67 0.59 -3.06 -9.92
CA ILE A 67 -0.87 -2.96 -9.79
C ILE A 67 -1.60 -2.75 -11.13
N GLU A 68 -0.86 -2.69 -12.24
CA GLU A 68 -1.43 -2.61 -13.59
C GLU A 68 -2.48 -3.71 -13.82
N GLY A 69 -3.68 -3.32 -14.29
CA GLY A 69 -4.80 -4.22 -14.54
C GLY A 69 -5.46 -4.83 -13.29
N LYS A 70 -4.97 -4.55 -12.07
CA LYS A 70 -5.55 -5.01 -10.81
C LYS A 70 -6.52 -4.01 -10.18
N ILE A 71 -6.51 -2.76 -10.63
CA ILE A 71 -7.42 -1.72 -10.17
C ILE A 71 -8.28 -1.30 -11.35
N SER A 72 -9.58 -1.49 -11.26
CA SER A 72 -10.51 -1.09 -12.32
C SER A 72 -10.45 0.42 -12.55
N GLY A 73 -10.31 0.84 -13.81
CA GLY A 73 -10.20 2.25 -14.20
C GLY A 73 -8.80 2.85 -14.05
N TYR A 74 -7.82 2.10 -13.55
CA TYR A 74 -6.43 2.52 -13.49
C TYR A 74 -5.67 2.09 -14.76
N THR A 75 -5.11 3.06 -15.49
CA THR A 75 -4.42 2.82 -16.78
C THR A 75 -2.90 3.02 -16.70
N GLY A 76 -2.35 3.28 -15.51
CA GLY A 76 -0.91 3.44 -15.31
C GLY A 76 -0.19 2.14 -14.93
N SER A 77 1.12 2.23 -14.74
CA SER A 77 1.99 1.10 -14.37
C SER A 77 2.53 1.23 -12.95
N ALA A 78 1.67 1.69 -12.03
CA ALA A 78 2.08 1.82 -10.65
C ALA A 78 2.50 0.50 -10.02
N SER A 79 3.28 0.66 -8.98
CA SER A 79 3.66 -0.40 -8.08
C SER A 79 3.49 0.04 -6.64
N ILE A 80 3.22 -0.93 -5.78
CA ILE A 80 3.07 -0.73 -4.35
C ILE A 80 4.01 -1.68 -3.61
N GLY A 81 4.66 -1.20 -2.57
CA GLY A 81 5.51 -2.05 -1.76
C GLY A 81 5.84 -1.48 -0.40
N MET A 82 6.46 -2.33 0.40
CA MET A 82 6.87 -2.03 1.76
C MET A 82 8.39 -1.81 1.77
N CYS A 83 8.85 -0.63 2.20
CA CYS A 83 10.26 -0.29 2.31
C CYS A 83 10.64 -0.21 3.78
N THR A 84 11.75 -0.82 4.16
CA THR A 84 12.27 -0.68 5.52
C THR A 84 13.19 0.52 5.65
N ASN A 85 13.01 1.34 6.69
CA ASN A 85 13.97 2.42 6.97
C ASN A 85 15.10 1.95 7.89
N ARG A 86 14.98 0.75 8.44
CA ARG A 86 15.97 0.15 9.34
C ARG A 86 16.49 -1.16 8.74
N PRO A 87 17.81 -1.37 8.61
CA PRO A 87 18.34 -2.64 8.11
C PRO A 87 17.79 -3.84 8.89
N GLY A 88 17.06 -4.73 8.21
CA GLY A 88 16.53 -5.97 8.80
C GLY A 88 15.34 -5.80 9.74
N GLY A 89 14.45 -4.82 9.51
CA GLY A 89 13.22 -4.66 10.29
C GLY A 89 12.39 -5.96 10.42
N ILE A 90 11.70 -6.12 11.55
CA ILE A 90 10.81 -7.27 11.81
C ILE A 90 9.36 -6.81 11.65
N TYR A 91 8.61 -7.48 10.77
CA TYR A 91 7.26 -7.10 10.38
C TYR A 91 6.22 -7.88 11.19
N SER A 92 5.87 -7.39 12.38
CA SER A 92 4.96 -8.14 13.28
C SER A 92 3.90 -7.32 14.00
N SER A 93 3.87 -5.99 13.84
CA SER A 93 2.81 -5.11 14.39
C SER A 93 2.85 -3.73 13.73
N ILE A 94 1.77 -2.94 13.84
CA ILE A 94 1.75 -1.59 13.26
C ILE A 94 2.65 -0.60 14.02
N ASP A 95 3.07 -0.91 15.25
CA ASP A 95 4.14 -0.14 15.91
C ASP A 95 5.43 -0.15 15.09
N ALA A 96 5.65 -1.14 14.22
CA ALA A 96 6.76 -1.13 13.27
C ALA A 96 6.66 0.00 12.21
N PHE A 97 5.51 0.65 12.03
CA PHE A 97 5.44 1.89 11.24
C PHE A 97 6.01 3.12 11.96
N ALA A 98 6.36 3.03 13.26
CA ALA A 98 7.02 4.10 14.01
C ALA A 98 8.46 4.41 13.50
N GLY A 99 8.87 3.77 12.41
CA GLY A 99 10.13 4.00 11.74
C GLY A 99 10.73 2.75 11.11
N ASP A 100 10.28 1.54 11.46
CA ASP A 100 10.88 0.32 10.92
C ASP A 100 10.53 0.13 9.44
N PHE A 101 9.32 0.49 9.00
CA PHE A 101 8.96 0.45 7.58
C PHE A 101 7.88 1.44 7.16
N TYR A 102 7.83 1.72 5.85
CA TYR A 102 6.83 2.55 5.19
C TYR A 102 6.20 1.80 4.02
N LEU A 103 4.94 2.13 3.73
CA LEU A 103 4.21 1.64 2.56
C LEU A 103 4.08 2.79 1.55
N TYR A 104 4.43 2.52 0.31
CA TYR A 104 4.46 3.51 -0.75
C TYR A 104 3.85 2.98 -2.03
N PHE A 105 3.19 3.89 -2.74
CA PHE A 105 2.85 3.76 -4.14
C PHE A 105 3.90 4.52 -4.95
N SER A 106 4.30 3.95 -6.07
CA SER A 106 5.07 4.67 -7.09
C SER A 106 4.41 4.52 -8.44
N ASP A 107 4.38 5.59 -9.22
CA ASP A 107 3.90 5.54 -10.60
C ASP A 107 4.76 6.36 -11.53
N VAL A 108 4.75 5.97 -12.80
CA VAL A 108 5.40 6.68 -13.88
C VAL A 108 4.38 7.60 -14.54
N ILE A 109 4.50 8.90 -14.29
CA ILE A 109 3.69 9.90 -14.95
C ILE A 109 4.38 10.41 -16.23
N THR A 110 3.60 10.51 -17.30
CA THR A 110 4.00 11.25 -18.49
C THR A 110 3.87 12.73 -18.15
N VAL A 111 5.00 13.42 -18.07
CA VAL A 111 5.02 14.87 -17.92
C VAL A 111 4.93 15.44 -19.32
N ASP A 112 3.83 16.16 -19.61
CA ASP A 112 3.63 16.89 -20.86
C ASP A 112 4.63 18.07 -21.01
#